data_AF-F1W144-F1
#
_entry.id   AF-F1W144-F1
#
_cell.length_a   1.000
_cell.length_b   1.000
_cell.length_c   1.000
_cell.angle_alpha   90.00
_cell.angle_beta   90.00
_cell.angle_gamma   90.00
#
_symmetry.space_group_name_H-M   'P 1'
#
loop_
_entity.id
_entity.type
_entity.pdbx_description
1 polymer ?
#
loop_
_entity_poly.entity_id
_entity_poly.type
_entity_poly.pdbx_seq_one_letter_code
_entity_poly.pdbx_strand_id
1 'polypeptide(L)'
;MLDTCFGTGEAFLRQCQSSTRPLHYLAFLARPVTADELAGQSPALRSAWPDHVAGFHRLLLDEGRISLTLMIGDLANCLSQCVAQVDAFLVDPLAAGTVARRLARLAAPQASLHLSAASPVAALEQAGFLFSSPLQACYQPRRPVGKAVATGRRHAIVLGAGLAGAAICERLAARGWRLTLLERHADVAQEASGNLAGIVMPVLSQDDNLASRLSRAAYLFAVRRWSALAQPLFDGERCGVLQLARDAEHAAAQQRIALRWQYPARYARWLDSAEAGALLNCETPQGGWLFAQGGWAHPAGVCRALLAACGEQLTVRYQQAVTRLQRVGDDWQLLDADGVVLAQAPTVIFANGNGATGFAQLAGLPLQAVRGQVTHVSAPASSAPALVVCREGYLTPPVQGVRCAGATYDQDDALALRWSSQHDNLQRVQAMLPGLWPDTSGFALAGRVGFRCVAPDRLPLVGALPVTTASSRAERLRDVPRWPGLHGLLGYASRGLIWAPLAAELLAAQLEGEPLPLESDLADALDPARFRLKALRQSSG
;
A
#
# COMPACT_ATOMS: atom_id res chain seq x y z
N MET A 1 20.22 -3.05 9.09
CA MET A 1 21.45 -2.96 8.26
C MET A 1 21.13 -2.20 6.97
N LEU A 2 22.05 -1.36 6.51
CA LEU A 2 21.97 -0.68 5.21
C LEU A 2 23.17 -1.10 4.34
N ASP A 3 22.92 -1.48 3.11
CA ASP A 3 23.90 -1.96 2.15
C ASP A 3 23.84 -1.13 0.86
N THR A 4 24.93 -0.44 0.53
CA THR A 4 25.03 0.31 -0.74
C THR A 4 25.64 -0.48 -1.88
N CYS A 5 26.10 -1.71 -1.64
CA CYS A 5 26.75 -2.59 -2.61
C CYS A 5 26.13 -3.99 -2.61
N PHE A 6 24.80 -4.06 -2.64
CA PHE A 6 24.04 -5.30 -2.56
C PHE A 6 24.48 -6.39 -3.56
N GLY A 7 24.83 -5.98 -4.79
CA GLY A 7 25.28 -6.90 -5.83
C GLY A 7 24.27 -8.02 -6.07
N THR A 8 24.68 -9.26 -5.86
CA THR A 8 23.85 -10.49 -5.98
C THR A 8 23.19 -10.93 -4.68
N GLY A 9 23.34 -10.18 -3.58
CA GLY A 9 22.67 -10.45 -2.30
C GLY A 9 23.42 -11.38 -1.34
N GLU A 10 24.68 -11.74 -1.62
CA GLU A 10 25.46 -12.65 -0.78
C GLU A 10 25.62 -12.16 0.68
N ALA A 11 25.88 -10.86 0.86
CA ALA A 11 25.99 -10.26 2.19
C ALA A 11 24.66 -10.31 2.94
N PHE A 12 23.55 -10.04 2.23
CA PHE A 12 22.21 -10.15 2.78
C PHE A 12 21.91 -11.56 3.27
N LEU A 13 22.19 -12.60 2.49
CA LEU A 13 21.88 -13.98 2.86
C LEU A 13 22.71 -14.48 4.03
N ARG A 14 23.99 -14.12 4.10
CA ARG A 14 24.82 -14.40 5.28
C ARG A 14 24.22 -13.78 6.53
N GLN A 15 23.70 -12.56 6.43
CA GLN A 15 23.03 -11.89 7.55
C GLN A 15 21.69 -12.56 7.91
N CYS A 16 20.94 -13.04 6.92
CA CYS A 16 19.70 -13.78 7.14
C CYS A 16 19.93 -15.10 7.91
N GLN A 17 21.01 -15.82 7.57
CA GLN A 17 21.38 -17.08 8.21
C GLN A 17 21.90 -16.89 9.64
N SER A 18 22.62 -15.80 9.90
CA SER A 18 23.20 -15.53 11.21
C SER A 18 22.24 -14.84 12.20
N SER A 19 21.20 -14.15 11.70
CA SER A 19 20.26 -13.43 12.56
C SER A 19 19.19 -14.35 13.13
N THR A 20 19.06 -14.36 14.46
CA THR A 20 17.93 -14.97 15.18
C THR A 20 16.83 -13.97 15.55
N ARG A 21 17.11 -12.67 15.37
CA ARG A 21 16.16 -11.57 15.63
C ARG A 21 15.53 -11.07 14.33
N PRO A 22 14.43 -10.28 14.41
CA PRO A 22 13.92 -9.57 13.25
C PRO A 22 15.03 -8.73 12.59
N LEU A 23 15.13 -8.83 11.26
CA LEU A 23 16.17 -8.17 10.47
C LEU A 23 15.51 -7.22 9.47
N HIS A 24 15.76 -5.92 9.63
CA HIS A 24 15.49 -4.94 8.58
C HIS A 24 16.76 -4.68 7.77
N TYR A 25 16.72 -5.03 6.49
CA TYR A 25 17.79 -4.85 5.53
C TYR A 25 17.39 -3.84 4.46
N LEU A 26 18.13 -2.75 4.35
CA LEU A 26 17.92 -1.69 3.35
C LEU A 26 19.03 -1.82 2.31
N ALA A 27 18.69 -2.15 1.07
CA ALA A 27 19.66 -2.46 0.03
C ALA A 27 19.50 -1.51 -1.14
N PHE A 28 20.58 -0.87 -1.55
CA PHE A 28 20.65 -0.12 -2.80
C PHE A 28 21.03 -1.04 -3.96
N LEU A 29 20.28 -0.96 -5.06
CA LEU A 29 20.60 -1.67 -6.29
C LEU A 29 21.23 -0.70 -7.29
N ALA A 30 22.57 -0.76 -7.41
CA ALA A 30 23.32 0.06 -8.36
C ALA A 30 23.08 -0.31 -9.83
N ARG A 31 22.64 -1.54 -10.08
CA ARG A 31 22.26 -2.06 -11.40
C ARG A 31 21.03 -2.95 -11.30
N PRO A 32 20.31 -3.18 -12.41
CA PRO A 32 19.32 -4.25 -12.47
C PRO A 32 19.94 -5.60 -12.12
N VAL A 33 19.23 -6.36 -11.27
CA VAL A 33 19.54 -7.75 -10.90
C VAL A 33 18.29 -8.56 -11.18
N THR A 34 18.44 -9.65 -11.94
CA THR A 34 17.31 -10.54 -12.26
C THR A 34 17.10 -11.56 -11.15
N ALA A 35 15.89 -12.13 -11.07
CA ALA A 35 15.62 -13.19 -10.11
C ALA A 35 16.50 -14.45 -10.36
N ASP A 36 16.92 -14.67 -11.60
CA ASP A 36 17.80 -15.78 -11.99
C ASP A 36 19.27 -15.51 -11.65
N GLU A 37 19.73 -14.25 -11.64
CA GLU A 37 21.07 -13.90 -11.13
C GLU A 37 21.22 -14.19 -9.64
N LEU A 38 20.11 -14.32 -8.91
CA LEU A 38 20.07 -14.80 -7.54
C LEU A 38 20.14 -16.36 -7.48
N ALA A 39 20.50 -17.04 -8.57
CA ALA A 39 20.53 -18.50 -8.65
C ALA A 39 21.48 -19.11 -7.60
N GLY A 40 20.93 -20.02 -6.79
CA GLY A 40 21.61 -20.76 -5.72
C GLY A 40 21.33 -20.26 -4.30
N GLN A 41 20.71 -19.08 -4.15
CA GLN A 41 20.85 -18.31 -2.93
C GLN A 41 19.62 -18.31 -1.97
N SER A 42 18.38 -18.32 -2.48
CA SER A 42 17.14 -18.59 -1.69
C SER A 42 15.89 -18.68 -2.59
N PRO A 43 15.11 -19.79 -2.59
CA PRO A 43 13.86 -19.90 -3.35
C PRO A 43 12.81 -18.86 -2.96
N ALA A 44 12.71 -18.55 -1.65
CA ALA A 44 11.77 -17.55 -1.14
C ALA A 44 12.12 -16.15 -1.64
N LEU A 45 13.41 -15.79 -1.67
CA LEU A 45 13.86 -14.49 -2.21
C LEU A 45 13.56 -14.39 -3.71
N ARG A 46 13.83 -15.46 -4.48
CA ARG A 46 13.55 -15.49 -5.93
C ARG A 46 12.07 -15.26 -6.22
N SER A 47 11.20 -15.96 -5.50
CA SER A 47 9.74 -15.84 -5.67
C SER A 47 9.23 -14.43 -5.35
N ALA A 48 9.84 -13.77 -4.36
CA ALA A 48 9.47 -12.43 -3.93
C ALA A 48 10.15 -11.29 -4.71
N TRP A 49 11.10 -11.58 -5.61
CA TRP A 49 11.92 -10.56 -6.26
C TRP A 49 11.06 -9.65 -7.17
N PRO A 50 11.09 -8.31 -6.99
CA PRO A 50 10.27 -7.39 -7.77
C PRO A 50 10.81 -7.20 -9.18
N ASP A 51 9.98 -6.65 -10.07
CA ASP A 51 10.47 -6.12 -11.34
C ASP A 51 11.39 -4.91 -11.10
N HIS A 52 12.34 -4.71 -12.01
CA HIS A 52 13.27 -3.59 -11.92
C HIS A 52 12.62 -2.27 -12.33
N VAL A 53 11.93 -1.64 -11.38
CA VAL A 53 11.31 -0.32 -11.53
C VAL A 53 11.72 0.60 -10.37
N ALA A 54 11.82 1.90 -10.62
CA ALA A 54 12.34 2.85 -9.64
C ALA A 54 11.49 2.95 -8.35
N GLY A 55 12.12 3.33 -7.25
CA GLY A 55 11.48 3.53 -5.94
C GLY A 55 11.87 2.48 -4.90
N PHE A 56 11.15 2.47 -3.78
CA PHE A 56 11.39 1.53 -2.68
C PHE A 56 10.46 0.32 -2.77
N HIS A 57 11.03 -0.88 -2.66
CA HIS A 57 10.28 -2.15 -2.72
C HIS A 57 10.54 -2.96 -1.46
N ARG A 58 9.53 -3.02 -0.58
CA ARG A 58 9.55 -3.92 0.59
C ARG A 58 9.22 -5.35 0.18
N LEU A 59 10.08 -6.28 0.60
CA LEU A 59 9.89 -7.72 0.55
C LEU A 59 9.86 -8.23 2.00
N LEU A 60 8.92 -9.12 2.27
CA LEU A 60 8.78 -9.78 3.55
C LEU A 60 9.10 -11.25 3.35
N LEU A 61 10.07 -11.74 4.10
CA LEU A 61 10.64 -13.07 4.00
C LEU A 61 10.61 -13.73 5.37
N ASP A 62 10.60 -15.07 5.38
CA ASP A 62 10.59 -15.87 6.60
C ASP A 62 9.49 -15.41 7.58
N GLU A 63 8.24 -15.44 7.08
CA GLU A 63 7.03 -15.03 7.80
C GLU A 63 7.07 -13.57 8.33
N GLY A 64 7.92 -12.73 7.73
CA GLY A 64 8.07 -11.32 8.10
C GLY A 64 9.17 -11.07 9.13
N ARG A 65 9.85 -12.10 9.62
CA ARG A 65 11.05 -11.94 10.46
C ARG A 65 12.14 -11.18 9.71
N ILE A 66 12.25 -11.36 8.40
CA ILE A 66 13.22 -10.67 7.57
C ILE A 66 12.47 -9.72 6.63
N SER A 67 12.81 -8.43 6.75
CA SER A 67 12.27 -7.39 5.91
C SER A 67 13.40 -6.80 5.06
N LEU A 68 13.32 -6.97 3.73
CA LEU A 68 14.26 -6.42 2.75
C LEU A 68 13.61 -5.24 2.02
N THR A 69 14.26 -4.08 1.94
CA THR A 69 13.79 -2.91 1.16
C THR A 69 14.82 -2.69 0.09
N LEU A 70 14.45 -2.96 -1.15
CA LEU A 70 15.27 -2.64 -2.30
C LEU A 70 15.01 -1.19 -2.69
N MET A 71 16.06 -0.40 -2.78
CA MET A 71 16.04 1.00 -3.21
C MET A 71 16.64 1.07 -4.61
N ILE A 72 15.79 1.39 -5.59
CA ILE A 72 16.16 1.44 -7.02
C ILE A 72 16.09 2.89 -7.49
N GLY A 73 17.22 3.48 -7.83
CA GLY A 73 17.32 4.88 -8.27
C GLY A 73 18.71 5.46 -8.07
N ASP A 74 18.81 6.79 -7.96
CA ASP A 74 20.05 7.44 -7.55
C ASP A 74 20.31 7.24 -6.04
N LEU A 75 21.55 6.88 -5.67
CA LEU A 75 21.91 6.54 -4.29
C LEU A 75 21.69 7.72 -3.33
N ALA A 76 22.14 8.91 -3.71
CA ALA A 76 22.05 10.09 -2.83
C ALA A 76 20.59 10.51 -2.61
N ASN A 77 19.74 10.35 -3.62
CA ASN A 77 18.30 10.58 -3.52
C ASN A 77 17.60 9.49 -2.70
N CYS A 78 17.92 8.20 -2.90
CA CYS A 78 17.36 7.13 -2.07
C CYS A 78 17.72 7.34 -0.58
N LEU A 79 18.99 7.63 -0.29
CA LEU A 79 19.43 7.89 1.07
C LEU A 79 18.86 9.18 1.67
N SER A 80 18.44 10.17 0.88
CA SER A 80 17.77 11.38 1.40
C SER A 80 16.30 11.11 1.75
N GLN A 81 15.65 10.23 0.98
CA GLN A 81 14.26 9.83 1.18
C GLN A 81 14.09 8.70 2.21
N CYS A 82 15.18 8.06 2.64
CA CYS A 82 15.13 7.00 3.64
C CYS A 82 14.82 7.55 5.04
N VAL A 83 13.87 6.90 5.71
CA VAL A 83 13.52 7.13 7.13
C VAL A 83 13.78 5.83 7.87
N ALA A 84 14.89 5.81 8.63
CA ALA A 84 15.34 4.64 9.36
C ALA A 84 16.32 5.07 10.47
N GLN A 85 16.51 4.18 11.44
CA GLN A 85 17.68 4.15 12.33
C GLN A 85 18.48 2.89 11.99
N VAL A 86 19.76 3.05 11.63
CA VAL A 86 20.59 2.00 11.06
C VAL A 86 21.72 1.64 12.01
N ASP A 87 21.77 0.39 12.45
CA ASP A 87 22.78 -0.13 13.37
C ASP A 87 24.09 -0.56 12.69
N ALA A 88 24.02 -0.89 11.40
CA ALA A 88 25.15 -1.41 10.65
C ALA A 88 25.07 -1.00 9.17
N PHE A 89 26.19 -0.54 8.62
CA PHE A 89 26.35 -0.13 7.24
C PHE A 89 27.38 -1.01 6.53
N LEU A 90 27.04 -1.45 5.31
CA LEU A 90 27.98 -1.96 4.32
C LEU A 90 28.00 -0.94 3.17
N VAL A 91 29.16 -0.34 2.91
CA VAL A 91 29.27 0.84 2.06
C VAL A 91 30.27 0.62 0.94
N ASP A 92 29.88 1.04 -0.25
CA ASP A 92 30.72 1.11 -1.44
C ASP A 92 31.74 2.26 -1.25
N PRO A 93 33.05 1.97 -1.26
CA PRO A 93 34.11 2.96 -1.11
C PRO A 93 34.05 4.09 -2.12
N LEU A 94 33.53 3.85 -3.34
CA LEU A 94 33.44 4.85 -4.40
C LEU A 94 32.35 5.89 -4.11
N ALA A 95 31.28 5.48 -3.41
CA ALA A 95 30.18 6.35 -3.04
C ALA A 95 30.36 6.99 -1.65
N ALA A 96 31.10 6.33 -0.76
CA ALA A 96 31.23 6.67 0.66
C ALA A 96 31.42 8.17 0.93
N GLY A 97 32.33 8.82 0.19
CA GLY A 97 32.63 10.24 0.36
C GLY A 97 31.45 11.17 0.04
N THR A 98 30.68 10.88 -1.01
CA THR A 98 29.59 11.75 -1.48
C THR A 98 28.32 11.62 -0.63
N VAL A 99 28.14 10.48 0.03
CA VAL A 99 26.95 10.19 0.84
C VAL A 99 27.19 10.18 2.36
N ALA A 100 28.41 10.44 2.83
CA ALA A 100 28.80 10.40 4.25
C ALA A 100 27.81 11.09 5.21
N ARG A 101 27.38 12.33 4.90
CA ARG A 101 26.40 13.06 5.73
C ARG A 101 25.03 12.40 5.76
N ARG A 102 24.61 11.74 4.68
CA ARG A 102 23.34 11.02 4.60
C ARG A 102 23.39 9.72 5.41
N LEU A 103 24.53 9.02 5.38
CA LEU A 103 24.76 7.85 6.24
C LEU A 103 24.72 8.23 7.73
N ALA A 104 25.43 9.30 8.11
CA ALA A 104 25.43 9.81 9.49
C ALA A 104 24.02 10.20 9.97
N ARG A 105 23.18 10.78 9.10
CA ARG A 105 21.77 11.10 9.43
C ARG A 105 20.94 9.85 9.79
N LEU A 106 21.25 8.71 9.20
CA LEU A 106 20.54 7.45 9.40
C LEU A 106 21.15 6.60 10.52
N ALA A 107 22.37 6.91 10.95
CA ALA A 107 23.13 6.07 11.88
C ALA A 107 22.53 6.10 13.29
N ALA A 108 22.31 4.91 13.86
CA ALA A 108 22.12 4.78 15.29
C ALA A 108 23.41 5.18 16.04
N PRO A 109 23.33 5.65 17.30
CA PRO A 109 24.53 5.78 18.13
C PRO A 109 25.30 4.45 18.15
N GLN A 110 26.61 4.50 17.92
CA GLN A 110 27.50 3.34 17.83
C GLN A 110 27.26 2.43 16.62
N ALA A 111 26.54 2.89 15.59
CA ALA A 111 26.35 2.12 14.37
C ALA A 111 27.70 1.76 13.72
N SER A 112 27.86 0.50 13.36
CA SER A 112 29.07 0.04 12.67
C SER A 112 29.02 0.40 11.18
N LEU A 113 30.17 0.71 10.61
CA LEU A 113 30.32 0.93 9.18
C LEU A 113 31.47 0.07 8.67
N HIS A 114 31.20 -0.71 7.64
CA HIS A 114 32.18 -1.49 6.91
C HIS A 114 32.30 -1.00 5.47
N LEU A 115 33.51 -0.70 5.02
CA LEU A 115 33.82 -0.44 3.61
C LEU A 115 34.19 -1.74 2.91
N SER A 116 33.69 -1.96 1.69
CA SER A 116 34.04 -3.17 0.92
C SER A 116 35.50 -3.17 0.41
N ALA A 117 36.14 -2.01 0.33
CA ALA A 117 37.58 -1.86 0.09
C ALA A 117 38.09 -0.53 0.68
N ALA A 118 39.41 -0.36 0.77
CA ALA A 118 40.02 0.86 1.32
C ALA A 118 39.76 2.07 0.40
N SER A 119 39.48 3.24 0.99
CA SER A 119 39.15 4.48 0.28
C SER A 119 39.46 5.69 1.17
N PRO A 120 39.65 6.90 0.63
CA PRO A 120 39.74 8.11 1.45
C PRO A 120 38.54 8.29 2.38
N VAL A 121 38.78 8.34 3.69
CA VAL A 121 37.74 8.33 4.73
C VAL A 121 37.40 9.71 5.30
N ALA A 122 38.10 10.77 4.89
CA ALA A 122 38.00 12.10 5.49
C ALA A 122 36.56 12.62 5.59
N ALA A 123 35.73 12.40 4.57
CA ALA A 123 34.32 12.80 4.58
C ALA A 123 33.48 12.02 5.60
N LEU A 124 33.77 10.73 5.81
CA LEU A 124 33.11 9.89 6.81
C LEU A 124 33.53 10.30 8.23
N GLU A 125 34.81 10.58 8.45
CA GLU A 125 35.31 11.10 9.73
C GLU A 125 34.70 12.45 10.08
N GLN A 126 34.62 13.37 9.10
CA GLN A 126 33.93 14.65 9.25
C GLN A 126 32.45 14.47 9.59
N ALA A 127 31.81 13.42 9.06
CA ALA A 127 30.42 13.08 9.35
C ALA A 127 30.21 12.38 10.71
N GLY A 128 31.28 11.96 11.40
CA GLY A 128 31.24 11.36 12.73
C GLY A 128 31.51 9.86 12.80
N PHE A 129 32.04 9.25 11.74
CA PHE A 129 32.49 7.85 11.76
C PHE A 129 33.96 7.78 12.16
N LEU A 130 34.28 7.13 13.28
CA LEU A 130 35.65 6.95 13.76
C LEU A 130 36.18 5.59 13.32
N PHE A 131 37.29 5.57 12.59
CA PHE A 131 37.88 4.36 12.05
C PHE A 131 38.77 3.65 13.06
N SER A 132 38.51 2.37 13.31
CA SER A 132 39.38 1.48 14.10
C SER A 132 40.35 0.70 13.22
N SER A 133 40.05 0.59 11.92
CA SER A 133 40.91 0.01 10.88
C SER A 133 40.57 0.65 9.52
N PRO A 134 41.36 0.42 8.46
CA PRO A 134 41.08 1.02 7.14
C PRO A 134 39.69 0.71 6.55
N LEU A 135 39.02 -0.34 7.03
CA LEU A 135 37.72 -0.80 6.51
C LEU A 135 36.59 -0.71 7.53
N GLN A 136 36.87 -0.37 8.79
CA GLN A 136 35.88 -0.42 9.86
C GLN A 136 35.84 0.89 10.62
N ALA A 137 34.63 1.39 10.81
CA ALA A 137 34.36 2.56 11.62
C ALA A 137 33.12 2.36 12.50
N CYS A 138 32.99 3.23 13.48
CA CYS A 138 31.83 3.30 14.35
C CYS A 138 31.32 4.75 14.40
N TYR A 139 30.00 4.91 14.34
CA TYR A 139 29.37 6.23 14.41
C TYR A 139 29.34 6.75 15.84
N GLN A 140 30.01 7.88 16.08
CA GLN A 140 29.95 8.60 17.34
C GLN A 140 29.33 9.98 17.10
N PRO A 141 28.06 10.18 17.47
CA PRO A 141 27.39 11.44 17.21
C PRO A 141 28.03 12.56 18.05
N ARG A 142 28.33 13.69 17.43
CA ARG A 142 28.92 14.87 18.11
C ARG A 142 27.96 15.54 19.10
N ARG A 143 26.67 15.19 19.05
CA ARG A 143 25.63 15.63 19.99
C ARG A 143 24.82 14.40 20.42
N PRO A 144 24.37 14.31 21.68
CA PRO A 144 23.47 13.24 22.09
C PRO A 144 22.24 13.24 21.18
N VAL A 145 22.03 12.13 20.46
CA VAL A 145 20.80 11.92 19.69
C VAL A 145 19.84 11.18 20.63
N GLY A 146 18.71 11.82 20.96
CA GLY A 146 17.67 11.18 21.76
C GLY A 146 17.20 9.90 21.07
N LYS A 147 17.20 8.79 21.80
CA LYS A 147 16.67 7.51 21.30
C LYS A 147 15.14 7.58 21.40
N ALA A 148 14.45 7.66 20.26
CA ALA A 148 13.01 7.44 20.25
C ALA A 148 12.78 5.94 20.48
N VAL A 149 12.56 5.54 21.73
CA VAL A 149 12.17 4.15 22.02
C VAL A 149 10.65 4.10 21.88
N ALA A 150 10.15 3.33 20.91
CA ALA A 150 8.74 2.97 20.88
C ALA A 150 8.45 2.03 22.07
N THR A 151 8.09 2.61 23.22
CA THR A 151 7.75 1.89 24.46
C THR A 151 6.24 1.80 24.69
N GLY A 152 5.46 1.77 23.61
CA GLY A 152 4.03 1.54 23.70
C GLY A 152 3.71 0.09 24.09
N ARG A 153 2.69 -0.11 24.92
CA ARG A 153 2.08 -1.45 25.08
C ARG A 153 1.57 -1.91 23.70
N ARG A 154 2.02 -3.08 23.23
CA ARG A 154 1.60 -3.70 21.95
C ARG A 154 0.18 -4.27 22.03
N HIS A 155 -0.80 -3.38 22.24
CA HIS A 155 -2.21 -3.71 22.32
C HIS A 155 -3.01 -2.64 21.55
N ALA A 156 -3.77 -3.06 20.54
CA ALA A 156 -4.58 -2.15 19.75
C ALA A 156 -6.01 -2.64 19.55
N ILE A 157 -6.93 -1.69 19.42
CA ILE A 157 -8.26 -1.93 18.87
C ILE A 157 -8.29 -1.47 17.41
N VAL A 158 -8.80 -2.32 16.53
CA VAL A 158 -9.02 -1.99 15.11
C VAL A 158 -10.51 -1.86 14.86
N LEU A 159 -10.94 -0.73 14.32
CA LEU A 159 -12.34 -0.48 13.97
C LEU A 159 -12.59 -0.79 12.50
N GLY A 160 -13.39 -1.82 12.21
CA GLY A 160 -13.82 -2.23 10.88
C GLY A 160 -13.05 -3.42 10.31
N ALA A 161 -13.79 -4.41 9.79
CA ALA A 161 -13.28 -5.63 9.16
C ALA A 161 -13.30 -5.56 7.62
N GLY A 162 -13.05 -4.38 7.06
CA GLY A 162 -12.74 -4.22 5.63
C GLY A 162 -11.27 -4.53 5.32
N LEU A 163 -10.87 -4.33 4.06
CA LEU A 163 -9.49 -4.57 3.59
C LEU A 163 -8.43 -3.87 4.48
N ALA A 164 -8.70 -2.61 4.87
CA ALA A 164 -7.80 -1.83 5.71
C ALA A 164 -7.58 -2.46 7.10
N GLY A 165 -8.68 -2.84 7.77
CA GLY A 165 -8.64 -3.41 9.11
C GLY A 165 -8.04 -4.81 9.14
N ALA A 166 -8.38 -5.64 8.14
CA ALA A 166 -7.79 -6.96 7.99
C ALA A 166 -6.28 -6.90 7.75
N ALA A 167 -5.83 -6.00 6.86
CA ALA A 167 -4.41 -5.85 6.56
C ALA A 167 -3.60 -5.38 7.77
N ILE A 168 -4.09 -4.40 8.55
CA ILE A 168 -3.34 -3.93 9.72
C ILE A 168 -3.31 -4.94 10.86
N CYS A 169 -4.38 -5.70 11.06
CA CYS A 169 -4.35 -6.80 12.02
C CYS A 169 -3.25 -7.79 11.67
N GLU A 170 -3.16 -8.19 10.41
CA GLU A 170 -2.16 -9.14 9.94
C GLU A 170 -0.72 -8.60 10.10
N ARG A 171 -0.50 -7.33 9.76
CA ARG A 171 0.84 -6.71 9.88
C ARG A 171 1.28 -6.48 11.33
N LEU A 172 0.36 -6.21 12.25
CA LEU A 172 0.65 -6.03 13.67
C LEU A 172 0.73 -7.37 14.42
N ALA A 173 -0.10 -8.36 14.07
CA ALA A 173 0.01 -9.72 14.62
C ALA A 173 1.39 -10.33 14.32
N ALA A 174 1.91 -10.14 13.11
CA ALA A 174 3.26 -10.56 12.73
C ALA A 174 4.38 -9.88 13.57
N ARG A 175 4.07 -8.78 14.26
CA ARG A 175 4.96 -8.06 15.18
C ARG A 175 4.64 -8.34 16.67
N GLY A 176 3.76 -9.31 16.93
CA GLY A 176 3.39 -9.74 18.28
C GLY A 176 2.45 -8.79 19.01
N TRP A 177 1.64 -8.02 18.29
CA TRP A 177 0.59 -7.20 18.91
C TRP A 177 -0.61 -8.03 19.31
N ARG A 178 -1.17 -7.74 20.49
CA ARG A 178 -2.51 -8.19 20.84
C ARG A 178 -3.56 -7.27 20.21
N LEU A 179 -4.56 -7.84 19.56
CA LEU A 179 -5.52 -7.11 18.75
C LEU A 179 -6.95 -7.46 19.12
N THR A 180 -7.79 -6.44 19.26
CA THR A 180 -9.25 -6.59 19.25
C THR A 180 -9.80 -5.89 18.02
N LEU A 181 -10.43 -6.61 17.10
CA LEU A 181 -11.14 -6.03 15.98
C LEU A 181 -12.63 -5.93 16.31
N LEU A 182 -13.21 -4.75 16.16
CA LEU A 182 -14.65 -4.51 16.29
C LEU A 182 -15.27 -4.27 14.92
N GLU A 183 -16.27 -5.07 14.55
CA GLU A 183 -17.04 -4.96 13.32
C GLU A 183 -18.52 -4.79 13.66
N ARG A 184 -19.20 -3.82 13.03
CA ARG A 184 -20.61 -3.54 13.26
C ARG A 184 -21.54 -4.56 12.60
N HIS A 185 -21.07 -5.19 11.53
CA HIS A 185 -21.81 -6.19 10.78
C HIS A 185 -21.60 -7.60 11.34
N ALA A 186 -22.37 -8.56 10.83
CA ALA A 186 -22.31 -9.95 11.25
C ALA A 186 -21.12 -10.73 10.65
N ASP A 187 -20.46 -10.19 9.63
CA ASP A 187 -19.31 -10.78 8.94
C ASP A 187 -18.41 -9.66 8.40
N VAL A 188 -17.23 -10.03 7.92
CA VAL A 188 -16.23 -9.12 7.34
C VAL A 188 -16.70 -8.55 6.00
N ALA A 189 -16.08 -7.45 5.59
CA ALA A 189 -16.22 -6.90 4.24
C ALA A 189 -17.66 -6.61 3.75
N GLN A 190 -18.64 -6.42 4.63
CA GLN A 190 -20.04 -6.18 4.24
C GLN A 190 -20.35 -4.78 3.66
N GLU A 191 -19.33 -3.91 3.53
CA GLU A 191 -19.45 -2.54 3.00
C GLU A 191 -18.68 -2.39 1.68
N ALA A 192 -17.86 -1.35 1.50
CA ALA A 192 -17.11 -1.09 0.27
C ALA A 192 -16.19 -2.25 -0.17
N SER A 193 -15.76 -3.11 0.77
CA SER A 193 -14.94 -4.29 0.48
C SER A 193 -15.75 -5.54 0.05
N GLY A 194 -17.07 -5.43 -0.14
CA GLY A 194 -17.93 -6.59 -0.38
C GLY A 194 -18.23 -6.92 -1.85
N ASN A 195 -17.50 -6.32 -2.80
CA ASN A 195 -17.67 -6.66 -4.23
C ASN A 195 -17.21 -8.10 -4.49
N LEU A 196 -17.81 -8.78 -5.48
CA LEU A 196 -17.41 -10.14 -5.84
C LEU A 196 -15.99 -10.20 -6.43
N ALA A 197 -15.61 -9.18 -7.20
CA ALA A 197 -14.28 -9.04 -7.76
C ALA A 197 -13.87 -7.56 -7.80
N GLY A 198 -12.68 -7.27 -7.28
CA GLY A 198 -12.04 -5.96 -7.40
C GLY A 198 -10.75 -6.05 -8.21
N ILE A 199 -10.41 -4.97 -8.90
CA ILE A 199 -9.28 -4.95 -9.84
C ILE A 199 -7.98 -4.59 -9.13
N VAL A 200 -6.91 -5.30 -9.50
CA VAL A 200 -5.54 -5.09 -9.03
C VAL A 200 -4.70 -4.63 -10.21
N MET A 201 -4.42 -3.33 -10.29
CA MET A 201 -3.59 -2.71 -11.33
C MET A 201 -2.91 -1.44 -10.82
N PRO A 202 -1.74 -1.05 -11.37
CA PRO A 202 -1.11 0.22 -11.05
C PRO A 202 -1.76 1.39 -11.82
N VAL A 203 -1.32 2.61 -11.50
CA VAL A 203 -1.55 3.83 -12.27
C VAL A 203 -0.20 4.32 -12.77
N LEU A 204 -0.16 4.74 -14.04
CA LEU A 204 1.02 5.32 -14.66
C LEU A 204 0.75 6.77 -15.04
N SER A 205 1.78 7.61 -14.98
CA SER A 205 1.77 8.98 -15.47
C SER A 205 3.07 9.33 -16.18
N GLN A 206 3.03 10.35 -17.03
CA GLN A 206 4.18 10.76 -17.83
C GLN A 206 5.32 11.35 -17.01
N ASP A 207 4.99 12.06 -15.94
CA ASP A 207 5.89 12.73 -15.03
C ASP A 207 6.35 11.86 -13.85
N ASP A 208 5.85 10.62 -13.75
CA ASP A 208 6.00 9.75 -12.58
C ASP A 208 5.72 10.48 -11.26
N ASN A 209 4.59 11.20 -11.24
CA ASN A 209 4.18 11.96 -10.08
C ASN A 209 3.92 11.07 -8.86
N LEU A 210 3.66 11.74 -7.74
CA LEU A 210 3.44 11.14 -6.44
C LEU A 210 2.42 9.99 -6.45
N ALA A 211 1.31 10.13 -7.20
CA ALA A 211 0.28 9.10 -7.27
C ALA A 211 0.75 7.85 -8.03
N SER A 212 1.50 8.02 -9.11
CA SER A 212 2.08 6.90 -9.90
C SER A 212 3.17 6.18 -9.11
N ARG A 213 4.05 6.91 -8.42
CA ARG A 213 5.09 6.34 -7.54
C ARG A 213 4.47 5.51 -6.40
N LEU A 214 3.49 6.08 -5.70
CA LEU A 214 2.73 5.38 -4.67
C LEU A 214 2.02 4.15 -5.23
N SER A 215 1.32 4.30 -6.36
CA SER A 215 0.58 3.19 -6.97
C SER A 215 1.51 2.06 -7.39
N ARG A 216 2.72 2.36 -7.88
CA ARG A 216 3.73 1.37 -8.26
C ARG A 216 4.18 0.55 -7.06
N ALA A 217 4.58 1.21 -5.97
CA ALA A 217 5.00 0.53 -4.75
C ALA A 217 3.86 -0.29 -4.14
N ALA A 218 2.65 0.28 -4.07
CA ALA A 218 1.45 -0.35 -3.51
C ALA A 218 1.05 -1.59 -4.31
N TYR A 219 0.97 -1.47 -5.63
CA TYR A 219 0.60 -2.57 -6.52
C TYR A 219 1.58 -3.73 -6.43
N LEU A 220 2.89 -3.46 -6.52
CA LEU A 220 3.91 -4.51 -6.47
C LEU A 220 3.94 -5.21 -5.11
N PHE A 221 3.79 -4.46 -4.02
CA PHE A 221 3.68 -5.04 -2.68
C PHE A 221 2.40 -5.89 -2.55
N ALA A 222 1.26 -5.38 -3.01
CA ALA A 222 -0.02 -6.08 -2.96
C ALA A 222 0.01 -7.40 -3.75
N VAL A 223 0.47 -7.40 -5.01
CA VAL A 223 0.56 -8.63 -5.84
C VAL A 223 1.37 -9.72 -5.14
N ARG A 224 2.50 -9.37 -4.51
CA ARG A 224 3.29 -10.33 -3.72
C ARG A 224 2.54 -10.84 -2.49
N ARG A 225 1.89 -9.95 -1.74
CA ARG A 225 1.11 -10.34 -0.55
C ARG A 225 -0.05 -11.26 -0.90
N TRP A 226 -0.81 -10.95 -1.95
CA TRP A 226 -1.91 -11.77 -2.43
C TRP A 226 -1.43 -13.15 -2.86
N SER A 227 -0.31 -13.23 -3.57
CA SER A 227 0.28 -14.50 -3.99
C SER A 227 0.77 -15.37 -2.82
N ALA A 228 1.04 -14.76 -1.66
CA ALA A 228 1.49 -15.45 -0.46
C ALA A 228 0.34 -15.91 0.47
N LEU A 229 -0.92 -15.54 0.17
CA LEU A 229 -2.07 -15.99 0.95
C LEU A 229 -2.43 -17.43 0.58
N ALA A 230 -2.69 -18.25 1.60
CA ALA A 230 -3.05 -19.65 1.40
C ALA A 230 -4.47 -19.82 0.84
N GLN A 231 -4.61 -20.75 -0.10
CA GLN A 231 -5.90 -21.32 -0.51
C GLN A 231 -6.47 -22.19 0.63
N PRO A 232 -7.80 -22.34 0.80
CA PRO A 232 -8.87 -21.87 -0.09
C PRO A 232 -9.46 -20.49 0.28
N LEU A 233 -8.91 -19.79 1.28
CA LEU A 233 -9.51 -18.55 1.80
C LEU A 233 -9.39 -17.37 0.83
N PHE A 234 -8.29 -17.32 0.07
CA PHE A 234 -8.04 -16.29 -0.94
C PHE A 234 -8.61 -16.71 -2.29
N ASP A 235 -9.48 -15.88 -2.89
CA ASP A 235 -9.98 -16.07 -4.24
C ASP A 235 -9.57 -14.88 -5.12
N GLY A 236 -8.95 -15.16 -6.26
CA GLY A 236 -8.35 -14.16 -7.13
C GLY A 236 -7.38 -14.75 -8.14
N GLU A 237 -7.14 -14.00 -9.21
CA GLU A 237 -6.32 -14.45 -10.32
C GLU A 237 -5.50 -13.31 -10.91
N ARG A 238 -4.25 -13.60 -11.27
CA ARG A 238 -3.38 -12.70 -12.04
C ARG A 238 -3.55 -12.95 -13.55
N CYS A 239 -4.79 -12.78 -14.02
CA CYS A 239 -5.17 -12.99 -15.42
C CYS A 239 -4.65 -11.88 -16.36
N GLY A 240 -4.02 -10.84 -15.82
CA GLY A 240 -3.69 -9.61 -16.54
C GLY A 240 -4.84 -8.60 -16.52
N VAL A 241 -4.46 -7.33 -16.73
CA VAL A 241 -5.40 -6.22 -16.93
C VAL A 241 -5.02 -5.48 -18.21
N LEU A 242 -5.95 -5.40 -19.15
CA LEU A 242 -5.82 -4.58 -20.36
C LEU A 242 -6.58 -3.27 -20.15
N GLN A 243 -5.84 -2.18 -19.99
CA GLN A 243 -6.39 -0.83 -19.91
C GLN A 243 -6.33 -0.17 -21.28
N LEU A 244 -7.47 -0.18 -21.99
CA LEU A 244 -7.61 0.43 -23.31
C LEU A 244 -7.49 1.95 -23.22
N ALA A 245 -6.89 2.54 -24.26
CA ALA A 245 -6.91 3.97 -24.46
C ALA A 245 -8.34 4.48 -24.69
N ARG A 246 -8.61 5.72 -24.28
CA ARG A 246 -9.95 6.31 -24.38
C ARG A 246 -10.20 6.92 -25.76
N ASP A 247 -9.14 7.42 -26.36
CA ASP A 247 -9.13 8.16 -27.61
C ASP A 247 -7.67 8.22 -28.09
N ALA A 248 -7.45 8.79 -29.27
CA ALA A 248 -6.13 8.90 -29.88
C ALA A 248 -5.16 9.79 -29.07
N GLU A 249 -5.67 10.82 -28.39
CA GLU A 249 -4.85 11.69 -27.55
C GLU A 249 -4.33 10.93 -26.31
N HIS A 250 -5.21 10.17 -25.66
CA HIS A 250 -4.86 9.32 -24.53
C HIS A 250 -3.91 8.21 -24.96
N ALA A 251 -4.11 7.59 -26.12
CA ALA A 251 -3.17 6.60 -26.67
C ALA A 251 -1.78 7.20 -26.90
N ALA A 252 -1.70 8.38 -27.53
CA ALA A 252 -0.43 9.09 -27.72
C ALA A 252 0.25 9.44 -26.39
N ALA A 253 -0.51 9.80 -25.35
CA ALA A 253 0.03 10.02 -24.00
C ALA A 253 0.60 8.73 -23.38
N GLN A 254 -0.11 7.61 -23.52
CA GLN A 254 0.33 6.31 -23.04
C GLN A 254 1.58 5.81 -23.79
N GLN A 255 1.67 6.00 -25.09
CA GLN A 255 2.87 5.69 -25.89
C GLN A 255 4.08 6.53 -25.45
N ARG A 256 3.90 7.82 -25.17
CA ARG A 256 4.98 8.68 -24.62
C ARG A 256 5.48 8.17 -23.28
N ILE A 257 4.59 7.65 -22.41
CA ILE A 257 4.98 7.00 -21.15
C ILE A 257 5.81 5.74 -21.45
N ALA A 258 5.37 4.89 -22.38
CA ALA A 258 6.08 3.66 -22.76
C ALA A 258 7.50 3.93 -23.25
N LEU A 259 7.64 4.89 -24.18
CA LEU A 259 8.93 5.26 -24.75
C LEU A 259 9.88 5.89 -23.72
N ARG A 260 9.34 6.71 -22.80
CA ARG A 260 10.14 7.40 -21.77
C ARG A 260 10.65 6.44 -20.71
N TRP A 261 9.79 5.57 -20.20
CA TRP A 261 10.09 4.79 -19.00
C TRP A 261 10.58 3.37 -19.28
N GLN A 262 10.27 2.82 -20.46
CA GLN A 262 10.72 1.49 -20.90
C GLN A 262 10.57 0.42 -19.81
N TYR A 263 9.39 0.36 -19.21
CA TYR A 263 9.12 -0.56 -18.11
C TYR A 263 9.36 -2.03 -18.53
N PRO A 264 9.76 -2.91 -17.60
CA PRO A 264 9.77 -4.34 -17.84
C PRO A 264 8.38 -4.82 -18.30
N ALA A 265 8.33 -5.64 -19.35
CA ALA A 265 7.07 -6.09 -19.95
C ALA A 265 6.12 -6.79 -18.95
N ARG A 266 6.68 -7.41 -17.91
CA ARG A 266 5.93 -8.04 -16.81
C ARG A 266 5.19 -7.02 -15.93
N TYR A 267 5.72 -5.80 -15.81
CA TYR A 267 5.10 -4.71 -15.07
C TYR A 267 4.05 -3.97 -15.91
N ALA A 268 4.45 -3.47 -17.07
CA ALA A 268 3.58 -2.75 -18.00
C ALA A 268 4.12 -2.82 -19.43
N ARG A 269 3.26 -3.19 -20.39
CA ARG A 269 3.59 -3.23 -21.82
C ARG A 269 2.53 -2.48 -22.63
N TRP A 270 2.94 -1.57 -23.49
CA TRP A 270 2.04 -0.95 -24.47
C TRP A 270 1.71 -1.98 -25.56
N LEU A 271 0.43 -2.09 -25.91
CA LEU A 271 -0.07 -2.86 -27.03
C LEU A 271 -0.67 -1.92 -28.07
N ASP A 272 -0.33 -2.15 -29.33
CA ASP A 272 -1.03 -1.48 -30.42
C ASP A 272 -2.45 -2.05 -30.63
N SER A 273 -3.17 -1.49 -31.61
CA SER A 273 -4.54 -1.92 -31.92
C SER A 273 -4.62 -3.39 -32.36
N ALA A 274 -3.63 -3.91 -33.08
CA ALA A 274 -3.66 -5.27 -33.60
C ALA A 274 -3.38 -6.28 -32.46
N GLU A 275 -2.39 -5.98 -31.62
CA GLU A 275 -2.06 -6.80 -30.45
C GLU A 275 -3.19 -6.84 -29.41
N ALA A 276 -3.76 -5.68 -29.08
CA ALA A 276 -4.88 -5.60 -28.14
C ALA A 276 -6.14 -6.30 -28.69
N GLY A 277 -6.40 -6.15 -30.00
CA GLY A 277 -7.55 -6.76 -30.65
C GLY A 277 -7.43 -8.29 -30.72
N ALA A 278 -6.22 -8.80 -30.96
CA ALA A 278 -5.94 -10.23 -30.92
C ALA A 278 -6.18 -10.84 -29.52
N LEU A 279 -5.86 -10.11 -28.44
CA LEU A 279 -6.11 -10.59 -27.07
C LEU A 279 -7.59 -10.63 -26.70
N LEU A 280 -8.39 -9.69 -27.20
CA LEU A 280 -9.81 -9.58 -26.87
C LEU A 280 -10.74 -10.25 -27.87
N ASN A 281 -10.24 -10.60 -29.05
CA ASN A 281 -11.03 -11.04 -30.20
C ASN A 281 -12.13 -10.02 -30.56
N CYS A 282 -11.81 -8.73 -30.49
CA CYS A 282 -12.69 -7.62 -30.88
C CYS A 282 -11.86 -6.42 -31.35
N GLU A 283 -12.51 -5.42 -31.95
CA GLU A 283 -11.83 -4.18 -32.36
C GLU A 283 -11.39 -3.34 -31.17
N THR A 284 -10.15 -2.87 -31.21
CA THR A 284 -9.55 -2.01 -30.17
C THR A 284 -8.72 -0.88 -30.79
N PRO A 285 -9.37 0.09 -31.47
CA PRO A 285 -8.71 0.99 -32.43
C PRO A 285 -7.56 1.83 -31.85
N GLN A 286 -7.53 2.02 -30.52
CA GLN A 286 -6.54 2.87 -29.84
C GLN A 286 -5.45 2.08 -29.10
N GLY A 287 -5.52 0.74 -29.08
CA GLY A 287 -4.61 -0.09 -28.27
C GLY A 287 -4.77 0.15 -26.76
N GLY A 288 -3.74 -0.18 -25.98
CA GLY A 288 -3.77 0.03 -24.53
C GLY A 288 -2.59 -0.55 -23.75
N TRP A 289 -2.63 -0.39 -22.43
CA TRP A 289 -1.66 -0.98 -21.51
C TRP A 289 -2.05 -2.39 -21.10
N LEU A 290 -1.12 -3.34 -21.24
CA LEU A 290 -1.18 -4.63 -20.58
C LEU A 290 -0.37 -4.60 -19.27
N PHE A 291 -1.05 -4.78 -18.15
CA PHE A 291 -0.45 -5.05 -16.84
C PHE A 291 -0.49 -6.56 -16.58
N ALA A 292 0.56 -7.28 -16.99
CA ALA A 292 0.56 -8.75 -17.02
C ALA A 292 0.40 -9.39 -15.63
N GLN A 293 0.91 -8.75 -14.58
CA GLN A 293 0.76 -9.22 -13.19
C GLN A 293 -0.55 -8.76 -12.53
N GLY A 294 -1.33 -7.95 -13.22
CA GLY A 294 -2.61 -7.46 -12.72
C GLY A 294 -3.67 -8.55 -12.79
N GLY A 295 -4.84 -8.23 -12.28
CA GLY A 295 -6.01 -9.09 -12.44
C GLY A 295 -7.10 -8.69 -11.48
N TRP A 296 -7.70 -9.68 -10.84
CA TRP A 296 -8.78 -9.46 -9.90
C TRP A 296 -8.58 -10.26 -8.60
N ALA A 297 -9.19 -9.78 -7.52
CA ALA A 297 -9.29 -10.51 -6.27
C ALA A 297 -10.66 -10.30 -5.62
N HIS A 298 -11.19 -11.34 -4.98
CA HIS A 298 -12.38 -11.26 -4.15
C HIS A 298 -12.01 -10.65 -2.79
N PRO A 299 -12.39 -9.40 -2.48
CA PRO A 299 -11.86 -8.70 -1.33
C PRO A 299 -12.34 -9.27 0.01
N ALA A 300 -13.52 -9.90 0.08
CA ALA A 300 -13.95 -10.59 1.30
C ALA A 300 -13.09 -11.83 1.59
N GLY A 301 -12.71 -12.59 0.55
CA GLY A 301 -11.75 -13.69 0.66
C GLY A 301 -10.39 -13.21 1.18
N VAL A 302 -9.90 -12.10 0.62
CA VAL A 302 -8.68 -11.42 1.11
C VAL A 302 -8.78 -11.06 2.60
N CYS A 303 -9.88 -10.43 3.03
CA CYS A 303 -10.07 -10.05 4.43
C CYS A 303 -10.04 -11.27 5.36
N ARG A 304 -10.75 -12.35 5.00
CA ARG A 304 -10.76 -13.60 5.77
C ARG A 304 -9.38 -14.24 5.88
N ALA A 305 -8.65 -14.32 4.77
CA ALA A 305 -7.30 -14.89 4.75
C ALA A 305 -6.32 -14.09 5.64
N LEU A 306 -6.38 -12.75 5.60
CA LEU A 306 -5.53 -11.89 6.43
C LEU A 306 -5.85 -12.01 7.92
N LEU A 307 -7.13 -12.03 8.29
CA LEU A 307 -7.54 -12.18 9.69
C LEU A 307 -7.19 -13.59 10.23
N ALA A 308 -7.34 -14.63 9.41
CA ALA A 308 -6.93 -15.98 9.77
C ALA A 308 -5.42 -16.08 10.05
N ALA A 309 -4.59 -15.38 9.27
CA ALA A 309 -3.14 -15.33 9.46
C ALA A 309 -2.71 -14.66 10.78
N CYS A 310 -3.61 -13.95 11.47
CA CYS A 310 -3.31 -13.34 12.76
C CYS A 310 -3.19 -14.36 13.91
N GLY A 311 -3.79 -15.55 13.75
CA GLY A 311 -3.80 -16.59 14.80
C GLY A 311 -4.37 -16.10 16.13
N GLU A 312 -3.74 -16.53 17.23
CA GLU A 312 -4.20 -16.25 18.60
C GLU A 312 -4.07 -14.78 19.02
N GLN A 313 -3.34 -13.97 18.25
CA GLN A 313 -3.14 -12.55 18.56
C GLN A 313 -4.40 -11.70 18.35
N LEU A 314 -5.37 -12.20 17.60
CA LEU A 314 -6.55 -11.47 17.19
C LEU A 314 -7.82 -12.02 17.84
N THR A 315 -8.57 -11.13 18.49
CA THR A 315 -9.97 -11.36 18.84
C THR A 315 -10.87 -10.51 17.95
N VAL A 316 -11.74 -11.15 17.16
CA VAL A 316 -12.74 -10.44 16.35
C VAL A 316 -14.09 -10.46 17.07
N ARG A 317 -14.75 -9.30 17.18
CA ARG A 317 -16.09 -9.15 17.74
C ARG A 317 -17.00 -8.52 16.69
N TYR A 318 -17.94 -9.31 16.19
CA TYR A 318 -18.98 -8.89 15.25
C TYR A 318 -20.18 -8.27 15.96
N GLN A 319 -21.00 -7.55 15.19
CA GLN A 319 -22.20 -6.86 15.70
C GLN A 319 -21.88 -5.88 16.83
N GLN A 320 -20.71 -5.24 16.76
CA GLN A 320 -20.23 -4.25 17.72
C GLN A 320 -20.23 -2.87 17.07
N ALA A 321 -21.34 -2.14 17.24
CA ALA A 321 -21.46 -0.77 16.73
C ALA A 321 -20.86 0.22 17.72
N VAL A 322 -19.62 0.65 17.46
CA VAL A 322 -18.98 1.71 18.25
C VAL A 322 -19.50 3.07 17.81
N THR A 323 -19.98 3.86 18.77
CA THR A 323 -20.52 5.21 18.53
C THR A 323 -19.66 6.30 19.16
N ARG A 324 -18.93 5.97 20.24
CA ARG A 324 -18.18 6.96 21.02
C ARG A 324 -16.83 6.42 21.48
N LEU A 325 -15.86 7.33 21.58
CA LEU A 325 -14.59 7.09 22.25
C LEU A 325 -14.48 7.99 23.47
N GLN A 326 -13.85 7.48 24.52
CA GLN A 326 -13.38 8.28 25.65
C GLN A 326 -11.99 7.83 26.08
N ARG A 327 -11.19 8.78 26.59
CA ARG A 327 -9.85 8.48 27.12
C ARG A 327 -9.95 8.31 28.63
N VAL A 328 -9.46 7.18 29.15
CA VAL A 328 -9.41 6.85 30.58
C VAL A 328 -7.97 6.49 30.94
N GLY A 329 -7.30 7.37 31.68
CA GLY A 329 -5.85 7.27 31.90
C GLY A 329 -5.09 7.32 30.57
N ASP A 330 -4.31 6.29 30.29
CA ASP A 330 -3.56 6.15 29.04
C ASP A 330 -4.28 5.32 27.97
N ASP A 331 -5.44 4.78 28.28
CA ASP A 331 -6.23 3.95 27.36
C ASP A 331 -7.39 4.71 26.74
N TRP A 332 -7.78 4.24 25.56
CA TRP A 332 -9.04 4.56 24.92
C TRP A 332 -10.06 3.47 25.19
N GLN A 333 -11.26 3.87 25.61
CA GLN A 333 -12.43 3.01 25.68
C GLN A 333 -13.35 3.32 24.50
N LEU A 334 -13.83 2.27 23.85
CA LEU A 334 -14.78 2.33 22.73
C LEU A 334 -16.13 1.87 23.25
N LEU A 335 -17.15 2.71 23.07
CA LEU A 335 -18.48 2.51 23.63
C LEU A 335 -19.54 2.41 22.53
N ASP A 336 -20.61 1.66 22.83
CA ASP A 336 -21.83 1.66 22.03
C ASP A 336 -22.74 2.86 22.34
N ALA A 337 -23.94 2.86 21.75
CA ALA A 337 -24.94 3.91 21.92
C ALA A 337 -25.47 4.02 23.37
N ASP A 338 -25.49 2.91 24.12
CA ASP A 338 -25.98 2.85 25.50
C ASP A 338 -24.89 3.20 26.52
N GLY A 339 -23.65 3.43 26.04
CA GLY A 339 -22.50 3.75 26.89
C GLY A 339 -21.83 2.52 27.50
N VAL A 340 -22.08 1.32 26.97
CA VAL A 340 -21.38 0.11 27.38
C VAL A 340 -20.00 0.08 26.73
N VAL A 341 -18.97 -0.22 27.53
CA VAL A 341 -17.59 -0.35 27.03
C VAL A 341 -17.43 -1.68 26.28
N LEU A 342 -17.18 -1.59 24.98
CA LEU A 342 -17.01 -2.74 24.09
C LEU A 342 -15.56 -3.25 24.09
N ALA A 343 -14.58 -2.35 24.20
CA ALA A 343 -13.16 -2.68 24.29
C ALA A 343 -12.34 -1.51 24.86
N GLN A 344 -11.14 -1.81 25.37
CA GLN A 344 -10.20 -0.81 25.88
C GLN A 344 -8.76 -1.13 25.44
N ALA A 345 -8.01 -0.15 24.93
CA ALA A 345 -6.60 -0.29 24.57
C ALA A 345 -5.88 1.08 24.49
N PRO A 346 -4.55 1.13 24.61
CA PRO A 346 -3.78 2.37 24.43
C PRO A 346 -3.79 2.86 22.98
N THR A 347 -3.91 1.96 22.02
CA THR A 347 -3.89 2.25 20.58
C THR A 347 -5.24 1.91 19.95
N VAL A 348 -5.77 2.82 19.12
CA VAL A 348 -6.98 2.61 18.31
C VAL A 348 -6.68 2.97 16.87
N ILE A 349 -7.06 2.08 15.96
CA ILE A 349 -6.84 2.23 14.51
C ILE A 349 -8.19 2.27 13.82
N PHE A 350 -8.53 3.43 13.25
CA PHE A 350 -9.72 3.63 12.45
C PHE A 350 -9.51 3.06 11.04
N ALA A 351 -10.21 1.97 10.73
CA ALA A 351 -10.21 1.31 9.43
C ALA A 351 -11.65 1.06 8.91
N ASN A 352 -12.61 1.84 9.41
CA ASN A 352 -14.05 1.66 9.26
C ASN A 352 -14.67 2.46 8.09
N GLY A 353 -13.85 2.85 7.12
CA GLY A 353 -14.29 3.52 5.89
C GLY A 353 -15.08 4.79 6.17
N ASN A 354 -16.28 4.91 5.58
CA ASN A 354 -17.15 6.08 5.79
C ASN A 354 -17.68 6.21 7.22
N GLY A 355 -17.67 5.15 8.02
CA GLY A 355 -18.03 5.25 9.44
C GLY A 355 -17.09 6.14 10.26
N ALA A 356 -15.88 6.41 9.74
CA ALA A 356 -14.90 7.28 10.37
C ALA A 356 -15.39 8.72 10.57
N THR A 357 -16.27 9.21 9.70
CA THR A 357 -16.76 10.60 9.75
C THR A 357 -17.71 10.87 10.92
N GLY A 358 -18.25 9.82 11.56
CA GLY A 358 -19.13 9.95 12.72
C GLY A 358 -18.43 10.23 14.05
N PHE A 359 -17.09 10.23 14.09
CA PHE A 359 -16.32 10.39 15.33
C PHE A 359 -15.77 11.80 15.49
N ALA A 360 -15.98 12.41 16.67
CA ALA A 360 -15.53 13.77 16.97
C ALA A 360 -14.02 13.98 16.75
N GLN A 361 -13.20 12.97 17.05
CA GLN A 361 -11.74 13.00 16.89
C GLN A 361 -11.30 13.08 15.41
N LEU A 362 -12.19 12.74 14.48
CA LEU A 362 -11.94 12.71 13.03
C LEU A 362 -12.67 13.84 12.28
N ALA A 363 -13.43 14.69 12.97
CA ALA A 363 -14.31 15.70 12.38
C ALA A 363 -13.62 16.71 11.43
N GLY A 364 -12.30 16.92 11.56
CA GLY A 364 -11.55 17.80 10.65
C GLY A 364 -10.86 17.10 9.48
N LEU A 365 -11.09 15.80 9.25
CA LEU A 365 -10.62 15.11 8.06
C LEU A 365 -11.60 15.31 6.90
N PRO A 366 -11.15 15.73 5.70
CA PRO A 366 -12.03 16.00 4.57
C PRO A 366 -12.45 14.72 3.82
N LEU A 367 -13.03 13.74 4.52
CA LEU A 367 -13.46 12.48 3.93
C LEU A 367 -14.89 12.58 3.39
N GLN A 368 -15.12 12.02 2.21
CA GLN A 368 -16.42 11.98 1.56
C GLN A 368 -16.81 10.55 1.18
N ALA A 369 -18.10 10.26 1.32
CA ALA A 369 -18.70 9.04 0.80
C ALA A 369 -19.04 9.22 -0.68
N VAL A 370 -18.51 8.37 -1.55
CA VAL A 370 -18.84 8.36 -2.98
C VAL A 370 -19.50 7.04 -3.33
N ARG A 371 -20.77 7.08 -3.72
CA ARG A 371 -21.52 5.91 -4.12
C ARG A 371 -20.97 5.32 -5.41
N GLY A 372 -20.95 4.00 -5.49
CA GLY A 372 -20.71 3.27 -6.72
C GLY A 372 -21.53 2.00 -6.79
N GLN A 373 -21.99 1.68 -8.00
CA GLN A 373 -22.72 0.45 -8.27
C GLN A 373 -21.95 -0.42 -9.26
N VAL A 374 -21.87 -1.71 -8.94
CA VAL A 374 -21.35 -2.76 -9.81
C VAL A 374 -22.53 -3.61 -10.28
N THR A 375 -22.58 -3.89 -11.57
CA THR A 375 -23.57 -4.78 -12.18
C THR A 375 -22.99 -6.19 -12.24
N HIS A 376 -23.78 -7.18 -11.80
CA HIS A 376 -23.42 -8.60 -11.87
C HIS A 376 -24.16 -9.25 -13.03
N VAL A 377 -23.42 -9.98 -13.85
CA VAL A 377 -23.91 -10.54 -15.11
C VAL A 377 -23.49 -11.99 -15.18
N SER A 378 -24.46 -12.89 -15.32
CA SER A 378 -24.18 -14.32 -15.46
C SER A 378 -23.39 -14.58 -16.74
N ALA A 379 -22.33 -15.38 -16.65
CA ALA A 379 -21.49 -15.72 -17.79
C ALA A 379 -20.85 -17.11 -17.59
N PRO A 380 -20.78 -17.96 -18.64
CA PRO A 380 -20.03 -19.21 -18.58
C PRO A 380 -18.55 -18.96 -18.32
N ALA A 381 -17.89 -19.86 -17.58
CA ALA A 381 -16.47 -19.75 -17.24
C ALA A 381 -15.55 -19.65 -18.47
N SER A 382 -15.94 -20.27 -19.59
CA SER A 382 -15.19 -20.26 -20.85
C SER A 382 -15.40 -19.02 -21.72
N SER A 383 -16.25 -18.07 -21.30
CA SER A 383 -16.53 -16.88 -22.12
C SER A 383 -15.34 -15.92 -22.15
N ALA A 384 -15.07 -15.31 -23.30
CA ALA A 384 -14.10 -14.22 -23.44
C ALA A 384 -14.67 -12.89 -22.90
N PRO A 385 -13.83 -11.92 -22.45
CA PRO A 385 -12.38 -12.05 -22.26
C PRO A 385 -12.04 -12.84 -20.99
N ALA A 386 -10.88 -13.50 -21.02
CA ALA A 386 -10.29 -14.24 -19.90
C ALA A 386 -9.43 -13.36 -18.96
N LEU A 387 -9.30 -12.07 -19.28
CA LEU A 387 -8.59 -11.07 -18.50
C LEU A 387 -9.51 -9.91 -18.09
N VAL A 388 -9.05 -9.07 -17.17
CA VAL A 388 -9.76 -7.83 -16.83
C VAL A 388 -9.55 -6.82 -17.95
N VAL A 389 -10.63 -6.14 -18.36
CA VAL A 389 -10.57 -5.04 -19.34
C VAL A 389 -11.05 -3.76 -18.69
N CYS A 390 -10.30 -2.68 -18.87
CA CYS A 390 -10.57 -1.36 -18.30
C CYS A 390 -10.55 -0.26 -19.38
N ARG A 391 -11.45 0.72 -19.25
CA ARG A 391 -11.45 2.00 -19.98
C ARG A 391 -12.12 3.09 -19.11
N GLU A 392 -13.27 3.65 -19.49
CA GLU A 392 -14.10 4.48 -18.59
C GLU A 392 -14.92 3.64 -17.60
N GLY A 393 -15.01 2.34 -17.84
CA GLY A 393 -15.52 1.33 -16.90
C GLY A 393 -14.57 0.13 -16.86
N TYR A 394 -15.05 -0.99 -16.35
CA TYR A 394 -14.32 -2.24 -16.35
C TYR A 394 -15.25 -3.44 -16.51
N LEU A 395 -14.65 -4.53 -16.97
CA LEU A 395 -15.25 -5.85 -17.00
C LEU A 395 -14.24 -6.88 -16.48
N THR A 396 -14.67 -7.73 -15.55
CA THR A 396 -13.87 -8.87 -15.07
C THR A 396 -14.03 -10.10 -15.98
N PRO A 397 -13.09 -11.06 -15.96
CA PRO A 397 -13.40 -12.42 -16.38
C PRO A 397 -14.56 -13.00 -15.53
N PRO A 398 -15.17 -14.11 -15.95
CA PRO A 398 -16.19 -14.79 -15.15
C PRO A 398 -15.57 -15.33 -13.85
N VAL A 399 -16.11 -14.90 -12.73
CA VAL A 399 -15.76 -15.37 -11.39
C VAL A 399 -16.95 -16.13 -10.85
N GLN A 400 -16.81 -17.43 -10.63
CA GLN A 400 -17.90 -18.30 -10.15
C GLN A 400 -19.19 -18.13 -10.99
N GLY A 401 -19.02 -18.00 -12.31
CA GLY A 401 -20.14 -17.82 -13.26
C GLY A 401 -20.69 -16.39 -13.36
N VAL A 402 -20.01 -15.39 -12.79
CA VAL A 402 -20.45 -13.98 -12.80
C VAL A 402 -19.35 -13.04 -13.29
N ARG A 403 -19.69 -12.15 -14.22
CA ARG A 403 -18.88 -10.97 -14.55
C ARG A 403 -19.33 -9.76 -13.74
N CYS A 404 -18.36 -9.00 -13.27
CA CYS A 404 -18.59 -7.69 -12.68
C CYS A 404 -18.34 -6.61 -13.73
N ALA A 405 -19.38 -5.85 -14.07
CA ALA A 405 -19.30 -4.66 -14.91
C ALA A 405 -19.45 -3.43 -14.03
N GLY A 406 -18.50 -2.50 -14.08
CA GLY A 406 -18.57 -1.35 -13.20
C GLY A 406 -17.62 -0.20 -13.53
N ALA A 407 -17.61 0.84 -12.71
CA ALA A 407 -18.64 1.13 -11.73
C ALA A 407 -19.04 2.60 -11.83
N THR A 408 -20.29 2.90 -11.44
CA THR A 408 -20.75 4.28 -11.35
C THR A 408 -19.98 5.06 -10.27
N TYR A 409 -20.07 6.39 -10.40
CA TYR A 409 -19.56 7.36 -9.44
C TYR A 409 -20.63 8.42 -9.21
N ASP A 410 -21.52 8.13 -8.26
CA ASP A 410 -22.69 8.95 -7.99
C ASP A 410 -22.45 9.79 -6.72
N GLN A 411 -22.92 11.04 -6.74
CA GLN A 411 -22.81 11.99 -5.62
C GLN A 411 -24.13 12.02 -4.84
N ASP A 412 -24.54 10.86 -4.33
CA ASP A 412 -25.75 10.69 -3.51
C ASP A 412 -25.58 9.52 -2.52
N ASP A 413 -26.56 9.32 -1.65
CA ASP A 413 -26.55 8.36 -0.54
C ASP A 413 -27.50 7.16 -0.73
N ALA A 414 -28.05 6.97 -1.93
CA ALA A 414 -29.06 5.94 -2.18
C ALA A 414 -28.50 4.53 -2.03
N LEU A 415 -29.05 3.74 -1.08
CA LEU A 415 -28.60 2.36 -0.82
C LEU A 415 -29.08 1.34 -1.87
N ALA A 416 -30.24 1.60 -2.47
CA ALA A 416 -30.87 0.68 -3.41
C ALA A 416 -30.13 0.60 -4.74
N LEU A 417 -30.22 -0.56 -5.40
CA LEU A 417 -29.81 -0.70 -6.80
C LEU A 417 -30.66 0.21 -7.68
N ARG A 418 -30.01 0.89 -8.63
CA ARG A 418 -30.68 1.68 -9.66
C ARG A 418 -30.53 1.01 -11.01
N TRP A 419 -31.65 0.85 -11.71
CA TRP A 419 -31.67 0.32 -13.07
C TRP A 419 -30.85 1.21 -14.03
N SER A 420 -30.95 2.54 -13.90
CA SER A 420 -30.13 3.48 -14.68
C SER A 420 -28.63 3.26 -14.47
N SER A 421 -28.18 3.10 -13.23
CA SER A 421 -26.78 2.78 -12.94
C SER A 421 -26.34 1.42 -13.51
N GLN A 422 -27.24 0.42 -13.57
CA GLN A 422 -26.94 -0.85 -14.24
C GLN A 422 -26.78 -0.64 -15.73
N HIS A 423 -27.73 0.06 -16.34
CA HIS A 423 -27.73 0.39 -17.77
C HIS A 423 -26.45 1.15 -18.18
N ASP A 424 -26.06 2.18 -17.42
CA ASP A 424 -24.83 2.95 -17.68
C ASP A 424 -23.57 2.08 -17.65
N ASN A 425 -23.46 1.16 -16.69
CA ASN A 425 -22.33 0.23 -16.63
C ASN A 425 -22.28 -0.66 -17.88
N LEU A 426 -23.43 -1.17 -18.31
CA LEU A 426 -23.54 -2.02 -19.50
C LEU A 426 -23.23 -1.26 -20.79
N GLN A 427 -23.74 -0.03 -20.94
CA GLN A 427 -23.40 0.83 -22.07
C GLN A 427 -21.89 1.09 -22.17
N ARG A 428 -21.23 1.37 -21.04
CA ARG A 428 -19.76 1.53 -21.02
C ARG A 428 -19.04 0.26 -21.46
N VAL A 429 -19.50 -0.91 -21.04
CA VAL A 429 -18.91 -2.18 -21.49
C VAL A 429 -19.14 -2.41 -22.98
N GLN A 430 -20.34 -2.15 -23.50
CA GLN A 430 -20.64 -2.28 -24.93
C GLN A 430 -19.79 -1.33 -25.78
N ALA A 431 -19.58 -0.09 -25.33
CA ALA A 431 -18.68 0.86 -25.99
C ALA A 431 -17.19 0.47 -25.89
N MET A 432 -16.82 -0.24 -24.83
CA MET A 432 -15.45 -0.74 -24.61
C MET A 432 -15.15 -2.01 -25.41
N LEU A 433 -16.13 -2.89 -25.58
CA LEU A 433 -16.02 -4.23 -26.17
C LEU A 433 -17.21 -4.51 -27.10
N PRO A 434 -17.23 -3.91 -28.31
CA PRO A 434 -18.34 -4.09 -29.24
C PRO A 434 -18.48 -5.56 -29.66
N GLY A 435 -19.71 -6.07 -29.68
CA GLY A 435 -20.04 -7.44 -30.10
C GLY A 435 -19.75 -8.54 -29.08
N LEU A 436 -19.12 -8.23 -27.95
CA LEU A 436 -18.79 -9.22 -26.92
C LEU A 436 -19.89 -9.38 -25.85
N TRP A 437 -20.88 -8.49 -25.84
CA TRP A 437 -21.94 -8.47 -24.83
C TRP A 437 -23.24 -9.14 -25.31
N PRO A 438 -23.84 -10.08 -24.55
CA PRO A 438 -25.15 -10.64 -24.87
C PRO A 438 -26.26 -9.60 -24.68
N ASP A 439 -27.36 -9.72 -25.43
CA ASP A 439 -28.55 -8.91 -25.16
C ASP A 439 -29.07 -9.22 -23.74
N THR A 440 -29.12 -8.19 -22.90
CA THR A 440 -29.57 -8.27 -21.50
C THR A 440 -31.00 -7.76 -21.35
N SER A 441 -31.68 -7.43 -22.47
CA SER A 441 -33.08 -7.03 -22.46
C SER A 441 -33.95 -8.14 -21.84
N GLY A 442 -34.66 -7.80 -20.76
CA GLY A 442 -35.61 -8.70 -20.09
C GLY A 442 -35.11 -9.47 -18.86
N PHE A 443 -33.83 -9.37 -18.46
CA PHE A 443 -33.34 -10.01 -17.24
C PHE A 443 -33.27 -9.05 -16.04
N ALA A 444 -33.68 -9.51 -14.86
CA ALA A 444 -33.39 -8.82 -13.61
C ALA A 444 -31.89 -8.95 -13.30
N LEU A 445 -31.13 -7.88 -13.54
CA LEU A 445 -29.70 -7.86 -13.26
C LEU A 445 -29.45 -7.77 -11.75
N ALA A 446 -28.55 -8.61 -11.26
CA ALA A 446 -28.03 -8.48 -9.91
C ALA A 446 -26.95 -7.36 -9.87
N GLY A 447 -26.54 -6.98 -8.67
CA GLY A 447 -25.48 -6.00 -8.50
C GLY A 447 -25.20 -5.69 -7.04
N ARG A 448 -24.28 -4.77 -6.82
CA ARG A 448 -23.94 -4.29 -5.48
C ARG A 448 -23.75 -2.77 -5.49
N VAL A 449 -24.33 -2.11 -4.50
CA VAL A 449 -24.02 -0.72 -4.15
C VAL A 449 -22.99 -0.71 -3.02
N GLY A 450 -22.02 0.18 -3.11
CA GLY A 450 -21.08 0.44 -2.03
C GLY A 450 -20.67 1.91 -2.01
N PHE A 451 -20.17 2.35 -0.85
CA PHE A 451 -19.74 3.73 -0.65
C PHE A 451 -18.25 3.77 -0.41
N ARG A 452 -17.53 4.42 -1.32
CA ARG A 452 -16.09 4.63 -1.21
C ARG A 452 -15.84 5.75 -0.20
N CYS A 453 -14.81 5.59 0.62
CA CYS A 453 -14.28 6.66 1.46
C CYS A 453 -13.15 7.36 0.69
N VAL A 454 -13.32 8.65 0.39
CA VAL A 454 -12.47 9.40 -0.54
C VAL A 454 -11.99 10.69 0.12
N ALA A 455 -10.68 10.93 0.09
CA ALA A 455 -10.09 12.23 0.39
C ALA A 455 -10.03 13.11 -0.89
N PRO A 456 -9.93 14.44 -0.81
CA PRO A 456 -10.03 15.32 -1.98
C PRO A 456 -8.92 15.10 -3.00
N ASP A 457 -7.72 14.72 -2.55
CA ASP A 457 -6.57 14.37 -3.39
C ASP A 457 -6.58 12.90 -3.87
N ARG A 458 -7.59 12.12 -3.46
CA ARG A 458 -7.76 10.69 -3.72
C ARG A 458 -6.61 9.80 -3.23
N LEU A 459 -5.75 10.31 -2.36
CA LEU A 459 -4.70 9.54 -1.69
C LEU A 459 -5.20 9.02 -0.33
N PRO A 460 -4.78 7.82 0.09
CA PRO A 460 -5.08 7.30 1.42
C PRO A 460 -4.66 8.26 2.55
N LEU A 461 -5.30 8.10 3.71
CA LEU A 461 -4.86 8.67 4.98
C LEU A 461 -4.28 7.53 5.83
N VAL A 462 -2.98 7.58 6.11
CA VAL A 462 -2.22 6.52 6.80
C VAL A 462 -1.34 7.14 7.88
N GLY A 463 -1.65 6.89 9.15
CA GLY A 463 -0.82 7.36 10.26
C GLY A 463 -1.60 7.93 11.43
N ALA A 464 -0.90 8.64 12.31
CA ALA A 464 -1.47 9.27 13.51
C ALA A 464 -2.48 10.38 13.16
N LEU A 465 -3.60 10.43 13.88
CA LEU A 465 -4.68 11.38 13.60
C LEU A 465 -4.37 12.78 14.17
N PRO A 466 -4.54 13.86 13.39
CA PRO A 466 -4.29 15.23 13.85
C PRO A 466 -5.35 15.69 14.85
N VAL A 467 -4.94 16.48 15.83
CA VAL A 467 -5.87 17.26 16.69
C VAL A 467 -6.26 18.52 15.94
N THR A 468 -7.52 18.60 15.51
CA THR A 468 -8.02 19.71 14.68
C THR A 468 -8.43 20.93 15.49
N THR A 469 -8.71 20.75 16.78
CA THR A 469 -9.07 21.82 17.74
C THR A 469 -7.85 22.59 18.27
N ALA A 470 -6.64 22.06 18.12
CA ALA A 470 -5.43 22.71 18.60
C ALA A 470 -5.08 23.93 17.74
N SER A 471 -5.00 25.10 18.37
CA SER A 471 -4.48 26.34 17.78
C SER A 471 -2.97 26.39 17.97
N SER A 472 -2.23 25.67 17.15
CA SER A 472 -0.75 25.69 17.14
C SER A 472 -0.24 26.09 15.77
N ARG A 473 0.75 26.98 15.73
CA ARG A 473 1.53 27.23 14.50
C ARG A 473 2.32 25.96 14.18
N ALA A 474 2.10 25.39 13.01
CA ALA A 474 2.82 24.21 12.52
C ALA A 474 3.42 24.53 11.15
N GLU A 475 4.73 24.34 11.01
CA GLU A 475 5.43 24.59 9.75
C GLU A 475 5.72 23.29 9.00
N ARG A 476 5.81 22.16 9.70
CA ARG A 476 6.06 20.83 9.15
C ARG A 476 5.03 19.83 9.68
N LEU A 477 4.87 18.69 8.99
CA LEU A 477 3.92 17.63 9.39
C LEU A 477 4.16 17.10 10.80
N ARG A 478 5.43 16.98 11.20
CA ARG A 478 5.85 16.55 12.54
C ARG A 478 5.40 17.51 13.66
N ASP A 479 5.13 18.77 13.32
CA ASP A 479 4.76 19.82 14.27
C ASP A 479 3.23 19.87 14.50
N VAL A 480 2.45 19.19 13.66
CA VAL A 480 0.98 19.16 13.80
C VAL A 480 0.63 18.26 15.00
N PRO A 481 -0.07 18.78 16.02
CA PRO A 481 -0.47 17.99 17.19
C PRO A 481 -1.26 16.75 16.81
N ARG A 482 -1.02 15.64 17.50
CA ARG A 482 -1.65 14.33 17.25
C ARG A 482 -2.42 13.85 18.48
N TRP A 483 -3.52 13.15 18.25
CA TRP A 483 -4.19 12.40 19.30
C TRP A 483 -3.29 11.23 19.75
N PRO A 484 -2.92 11.12 21.04
CA PRO A 484 -2.11 10.01 21.51
C PRO A 484 -2.81 8.67 21.26
N GLY A 485 -2.14 7.74 20.58
CA GLY A 485 -2.66 6.39 20.33
C GLY A 485 -3.79 6.29 19.30
N LEU A 486 -4.21 7.38 18.63
CA LEU A 486 -5.24 7.30 17.58
C LEU A 486 -4.61 7.37 16.19
N HIS A 487 -4.88 6.36 15.36
CA HIS A 487 -4.35 6.21 14.02
C HIS A 487 -5.46 5.92 13.01
N GLY A 488 -5.21 6.19 11.72
CA GLY A 488 -6.17 5.95 10.64
C GLY A 488 -5.56 5.21 9.46
N LEU A 489 -6.38 4.35 8.84
CA LEU A 489 -6.21 3.74 7.52
C LEU A 489 -7.49 3.98 6.71
N LEU A 490 -7.60 5.17 6.14
CA LEU A 490 -8.84 5.71 5.57
C LEU A 490 -8.62 6.20 4.14
N GLY A 491 -9.69 6.54 3.42
CA GLY A 491 -9.58 7.26 2.14
C GLY A 491 -9.07 6.40 0.96
N TYR A 492 -9.27 5.08 0.96
CA TYR A 492 -8.75 4.19 -0.09
C TYR A 492 -9.43 4.34 -1.47
N ALA A 493 -10.48 5.16 -1.56
CA ALA A 493 -11.26 5.37 -2.76
C ALA A 493 -11.64 4.04 -3.44
N SER A 494 -11.29 3.86 -4.72
CA SER A 494 -11.59 2.67 -5.52
C SER A 494 -10.43 1.67 -5.61
N ARG A 495 -9.39 1.82 -4.78
CA ARG A 495 -8.11 1.13 -4.95
C ARG A 495 -7.66 0.39 -3.69
N GLY A 496 -8.61 0.02 -2.82
CA GLY A 496 -8.31 -0.65 -1.55
C GLY A 496 -7.49 -1.94 -1.69
N LEU A 497 -7.65 -2.69 -2.77
CA LEU A 497 -6.88 -3.92 -3.03
C LEU A 497 -5.39 -3.69 -3.33
N ILE A 498 -4.99 -2.49 -3.74
CA ILE A 498 -3.54 -2.17 -3.84
C ILE A 498 -3.07 -1.39 -2.62
N TRP A 499 -3.91 -0.52 -2.05
CA TRP A 499 -3.53 0.31 -0.92
C TRP A 499 -3.39 -0.46 0.39
N ALA A 500 -4.32 -1.36 0.70
CA ALA A 500 -4.44 -1.93 2.03
C ALA A 500 -3.14 -2.60 2.54
N PRO A 501 -2.45 -3.45 1.77
CA PRO A 501 -1.26 -4.14 2.27
C PRO A 501 -0.11 -3.18 2.58
N LEU A 502 0.19 -2.25 1.68
CA LEU A 502 1.31 -1.33 1.85
C LEU A 502 1.00 -0.26 2.92
N ALA A 503 -0.23 0.24 2.97
CA ALA A 503 -0.65 1.19 4.00
C ALA A 503 -0.61 0.57 5.41
N ALA A 504 -1.00 -0.70 5.54
CA ALA A 504 -0.88 -1.44 6.79
C ALA A 504 0.59 -1.66 7.18
N GLU A 505 1.46 -2.02 6.24
CA GLU A 505 2.90 -2.16 6.50
C GLU A 505 3.54 -0.82 6.87
N LEU A 506 3.16 0.28 6.22
CA LEU A 506 3.62 1.62 6.57
C LEU A 506 3.22 1.99 8.01
N LEU A 507 1.95 1.80 8.40
CA LEU A 507 1.50 2.12 9.74
C LEU A 507 2.14 1.21 10.80
N ALA A 508 2.30 -0.09 10.51
CA ALA A 508 2.97 -1.01 11.41
C ALA A 508 4.44 -0.59 11.64
N ALA A 509 5.16 -0.23 10.57
CA ALA A 509 6.52 0.29 10.68
C ALA A 509 6.59 1.58 11.50
N GLN A 510 5.63 2.50 11.32
CA GLN A 510 5.54 3.73 12.12
C GLN A 510 5.31 3.44 13.62
N LEU A 511 4.45 2.48 13.95
CA LEU A 511 4.12 2.12 15.34
C LEU A 511 5.29 1.45 16.07
N GLU A 512 6.10 0.65 15.36
CA GLU A 512 7.29 0.00 15.92
C GLU A 512 8.56 0.88 15.84
N GLY A 513 8.52 2.00 15.12
CA GLY A 513 9.73 2.81 14.85
C GLY A 513 10.71 2.12 13.91
N GLU A 514 10.22 1.24 13.03
CA GLU A 514 11.01 0.53 12.03
C GLU A 514 11.31 1.41 10.79
N PRO A 515 12.27 1.01 9.93
CA PRO A 515 12.46 1.66 8.64
C PRO A 515 11.20 1.65 7.78
N LEU A 516 10.83 2.82 7.24
CA LEU A 516 9.62 2.93 6.42
C LEU A 516 9.75 2.15 5.09
N PRO A 517 8.66 1.54 4.59
CA PRO A 517 8.67 0.80 3.32
C PRO A 517 8.64 1.69 2.07
N LEU A 518 8.61 3.02 2.24
CA LEU A 518 8.45 4.02 1.18
C LEU A 518 9.43 5.19 1.37
N GLU A 519 9.64 5.93 0.28
CA GLU A 519 10.28 7.24 0.31
C GLU A 519 9.53 8.21 1.24
N SER A 520 10.28 9.08 1.92
CA SER A 520 9.72 10.01 2.90
C SER A 520 8.66 10.94 2.34
N ASP A 521 8.82 11.41 1.10
CA ASP A 521 7.85 12.30 0.46
C ASP A 521 6.52 11.60 0.16
N LEU A 522 6.57 10.31 -0.20
CA LEU A 522 5.38 9.48 -0.38
C LEU A 522 4.69 9.21 0.95
N ALA A 523 5.44 8.91 2.02
CA ALA A 523 4.90 8.72 3.36
C ALA A 523 4.21 10.00 3.88
N ASP A 524 4.87 11.15 3.71
CA ASP A 524 4.32 12.47 4.08
C ASP A 524 3.02 12.80 3.32
N ALA A 525 2.92 12.40 2.06
CA ALA A 525 1.70 12.59 1.26
C ALA A 525 0.54 11.67 1.68
N LEU A 526 0.80 10.59 2.42
CA LEU A 526 -0.23 9.75 3.03
C LEU A 526 -0.61 10.20 4.45
N ASP A 527 0.19 11.05 5.10
CA ASP A 527 -0.06 11.51 6.46
C ASP A 527 -1.43 12.23 6.56
N PRO A 528 -2.34 11.84 7.51
CA PRO A 528 -3.63 12.49 7.69
C PRO A 528 -3.55 13.99 8.02
N ALA A 529 -2.46 14.45 8.67
CA ALA A 529 -2.27 15.85 9.03
C ALA A 529 -1.93 16.76 7.85
N ARG A 530 -1.67 16.24 6.65
CA ARG A 530 -1.37 17.07 5.48
C ARG A 530 -2.45 18.12 5.18
N PHE A 531 -3.72 17.78 5.42
CA PHE A 531 -4.84 18.70 5.26
C PHE A 531 -4.86 19.77 6.34
N ARG A 532 -4.59 19.39 7.60
CA ARG A 532 -4.51 20.34 8.72
C ARG A 532 -3.34 21.31 8.53
N LEU A 533 -2.17 20.81 8.12
CA LEU A 533 -1.00 21.65 7.83
C LEU A 533 -1.29 22.63 6.68
N LYS A 534 -1.94 22.17 5.60
CA LYS A 534 -2.36 23.04 4.49
C LYS A 534 -3.31 24.14 4.97
N ALA A 535 -4.31 23.81 5.78
CA ALA A 535 -5.25 24.77 6.34
C ALA A 535 -4.56 25.82 7.23
N LEU A 536 -3.65 25.40 8.11
CA LEU A 536 -2.88 26.30 8.98
C LEU A 536 -1.99 27.27 8.20
N ARG A 537 -1.43 26.83 7.07
CA ARG A 537 -0.62 27.69 6.19
C ARG A 537 -1.47 28.71 5.44
N GLN A 538 -2.69 28.34 5.04
CA GLN A 538 -3.63 29.24 4.36
C GLN A 538 -4.27 30.26 5.29
N SER A 539 -4.39 29.98 6.59
CA SER A 539 -4.91 30.93 7.58
C SER A 539 -3.85 31.89 8.13
N SER A 540 -2.57 31.65 7.84
CA SER A 540 -1.43 32.43 8.38
C SER A 540 -0.83 33.41 7.36
N GLY A 541 -1.30 33.38 6.11
CA GLY A 541 -0.96 34.33 5.05
C GLY A 541 -2.21 35.03 4.58
#